data_AF-A0A0G9HG24-F1
#
_entry.id   AF-A0A0G9HG24-F1
#
_cell.length_a   1.000
_cell.length_b   1.000
_cell.length_c   1.000
_cell.angle_alpha   90.00
_cell.angle_beta   90.00
_cell.angle_gamma   90.00
#
_symmetry.space_group_name_H-M   'P 1'
#
loop_
_entity.id
_entity.type
_entity.pdbx_description
1 polymer ?
#
loop_
_entity_poly.entity_id
_entity_poly.type
_entity_poly.pdbx_seq_one_letter_code
_entity_poly.pdbx_strand_id
1 'polypeptide(L)'
;MSECKDPIGLVAQFTFGATSDADPLANDLFRMFSGGPTHVGLEIANEAKRTIRPGRPYQANALATGENFEFYVRLRESVPNVGGGAFVRPVTIRVDFL
;
A
#
# COMPACT_ATOMS: atom_id res chain seq x y z
N MET A 1 -40.29 -5.88 2.95
CA MET A 1 -38.85 -5.79 3.28
C MET A 1 -38.13 -5.64 1.96
N SER A 2 -37.93 -4.41 1.50
CA SER A 2 -37.12 -4.18 0.30
C SER A 2 -35.66 -4.34 0.70
N GLU A 3 -34.98 -5.34 0.13
CA GLU A 3 -33.52 -5.41 0.18
C GLU A 3 -32.98 -4.06 -0.29
N CYS A 4 -32.24 -3.39 0.58
CA CYS A 4 -31.39 -2.28 0.18
C CYS A 4 -30.38 -2.89 -0.80
N LYS A 5 -30.58 -2.67 -2.10
CA LYS A 5 -29.54 -2.93 -3.08
C LYS A 5 -28.39 -2.02 -2.70
N ASP A 6 -27.35 -2.58 -2.08
CA ASP A 6 -26.05 -1.93 -2.02
C ASP A 6 -25.74 -1.38 -3.41
N PRO A 7 -25.15 -0.19 -3.55
CA PRO A 7 -24.68 0.30 -4.83
C PRO A 7 -23.56 -0.62 -5.32
N ILE A 8 -23.93 -1.74 -5.94
CA ILE A 8 -23.05 -2.59 -6.71
C ILE A 8 -22.58 -1.71 -7.86
N GLY A 9 -21.36 -1.16 -7.76
CA GLY A 9 -20.77 -0.51 -8.92
C GLY A 9 -19.63 0.45 -8.66
N LEU A 10 -19.56 1.10 -7.49
CA LEU A 10 -18.47 2.04 -7.23
C LEU A 10 -17.21 1.26 -6.81
N VAL A 11 -16.16 1.35 -7.61
CA VAL A 11 -14.86 0.73 -7.32
C VAL A 11 -13.88 1.84 -6.97
N ALA A 12 -13.25 1.74 -5.79
CA ALA A 12 -12.13 2.61 -5.44
C ALA A 12 -10.83 1.94 -5.89
N GLN A 13 -10.07 2.65 -6.70
CA GLN A 13 -8.75 2.24 -7.13
C GLN A 13 -7.69 3.06 -6.37
N PHE A 14 -6.92 2.39 -5.53
CA PHE A 14 -5.81 2.96 -4.77
C PHE A 14 -4.49 2.72 -5.48
N THR A 15 -3.67 3.75 -5.59
CA THR A 15 -2.28 3.63 -6.02
C THR A 15 -1.38 4.29 -4.98
N PHE A 16 -0.49 3.50 -4.39
CA PHE A 16 0.45 3.95 -3.36
C PHE A 16 1.82 4.26 -4.00
N GLY A 17 2.26 5.51 -3.93
CA GLY A 17 3.50 6.00 -4.54
C GLY A 17 3.56 5.80 -6.06
N ALA A 18 4.78 5.72 -6.58
CA ALA A 18 5.08 5.42 -7.97
C ALA A 18 5.87 4.10 -8.09
N THR A 19 6.01 3.58 -9.31
CA THR A 19 6.83 2.39 -9.55
C THR A 19 8.31 2.60 -9.21
N SER A 20 8.80 3.84 -9.29
CA SER A 20 10.16 4.24 -8.91
C SER A 20 10.38 4.27 -7.38
N ASP A 21 9.32 4.13 -6.59
CA ASP A 21 9.41 4.00 -5.14
C ASP A 21 9.75 2.58 -4.70
N ALA A 22 9.69 1.60 -5.59
CA ALA A 22 10.01 0.21 -5.28
C ALA A 22 11.48 0.02 -4.92
N ASP A 23 11.74 -0.86 -3.95
CA ASP A 23 13.09 -1.36 -3.68
C ASP A 23 13.57 -2.18 -4.89
N PRO A 24 14.75 -1.87 -5.46
CA PRO A 24 15.23 -2.52 -6.68
C PRO A 24 15.51 -4.02 -6.51
N LEU A 25 15.71 -4.48 -5.26
CA LEU A 25 15.97 -5.88 -4.93
C LEU A 25 14.72 -6.57 -4.37
N ALA A 26 13.72 -5.80 -3.92
CA ALA A 26 12.43 -6.29 -3.44
C ALA A 26 11.28 -5.41 -3.96
N ASN A 27 10.91 -5.62 -5.23
CA ASN A 27 9.98 -4.75 -5.97
C ASN A 27 8.56 -4.62 -5.38
N ASP A 28 8.21 -5.44 -4.39
CA ASP A 28 6.94 -5.37 -3.67
C ASP A 28 7.01 -4.50 -2.39
N LEU A 29 8.19 -3.98 -2.06
CA LEU A 29 8.44 -3.08 -0.94
C LEU A 29 8.74 -1.66 -1.43
N PHE A 30 8.36 -0.66 -0.64
CA PHE A 30 8.85 0.70 -0.83
C PHE A 30 10.28 0.81 -0.31
N ARG A 31 11.18 1.33 -1.15
CA ARG A 31 12.57 1.61 -0.78
C ARG A 31 12.64 2.63 0.34
N MET A 32 13.62 2.47 1.23
CA MET A 32 14.00 3.50 2.19
C MET A 32 14.77 4.63 1.50
N PHE A 33 14.65 5.84 2.03
CA PHE A 33 15.43 6.99 1.54
C PHE A 33 16.85 6.99 2.10
N SER A 34 17.75 7.73 1.43
CA SER A 34 19.15 7.82 1.84
C SER A 34 19.29 8.33 3.28
N GLY A 35 20.10 7.64 4.08
CA GLY A 35 20.30 7.92 5.51
C GLY A 35 19.32 7.18 6.43
N GLY A 36 18.36 6.43 5.88
CA GLY A 36 17.49 5.53 6.63
C GLY A 36 18.10 4.14 6.88
N PRO A 37 17.32 3.21 7.44
CA PRO A 37 17.74 1.83 7.65
C PRO A 37 18.01 1.14 6.30
N THR A 38 18.96 0.21 6.31
CA THR A 38 19.41 -0.50 5.11
C THR A 38 18.89 -1.92 5.08
N HIS A 39 18.70 -2.45 3.87
CA HIS A 39 18.23 -3.82 3.62
C HIS A 39 16.84 -4.12 4.18
N VAL A 40 16.04 -3.09 4.39
CA VAL A 40 14.63 -3.17 4.74
C VAL A 40 13.83 -2.27 3.82
N GLY A 41 12.60 -2.66 3.56
CA GLY A 41 11.62 -1.86 2.85
C GLY A 41 10.31 -1.76 3.64
N LEU A 42 9.47 -0.81 3.27
CA LEU A 42 8.13 -0.68 3.82
C LEU A 42 7.18 -1.54 2.99
N GLU A 43 6.51 -2.49 3.63
CA GLU A 43 5.40 -3.22 3.02
C GLU A 43 4.11 -2.49 3.34
N ILE A 44 3.27 -2.26 2.33
CA ILE A 44 1.87 -1.87 2.50
C ILE A 44 1.02 -3.05 2.03
N ALA A 45 0.03 -3.44 2.82
CA ALA A 45 -0.88 -4.53 2.50
C ALA A 45 -2.34 -4.11 2.69
N ASN A 46 -3.25 -4.77 1.98
CA ASN A 46 -4.69 -4.57 2.14
C ASN A 46 -5.25 -5.31 3.37
N GLU A 47 -6.56 -5.20 3.59
CA GLU A 47 -7.31 -5.89 4.65
C GLU A 47 -7.05 -7.41 4.72
N ALA A 48 -6.87 -8.05 3.56
CA ALA A 48 -6.57 -9.48 3.45
C ALA A 48 -5.07 -9.79 3.65
N LYS A 49 -4.28 -8.81 4.12
CA LYS A 49 -2.83 -8.87 4.32
C LYS A 49 -2.06 -9.23 3.04
N ARG A 50 -2.62 -8.90 1.88
CA ARG A 50 -1.94 -9.04 0.58
C ARG A 50 -1.16 -7.78 0.27
N THR A 51 0.12 -7.95 -0.05
CA THR A 51 1.01 -6.84 -0.40
C THR A 51 0.52 -6.06 -1.61
N ILE A 52 0.45 -4.73 -1.45
CA ILE A 52 0.18 -3.77 -2.52
C ILE A 52 1.54 -3.24 -2.99
N ARG A 53 1.85 -3.45 -4.27
CA ARG A 53 3.13 -3.02 -4.83
C ARG A 53 3.16 -1.51 -5.08
N PRO A 54 4.30 -0.84 -4.87
CA PRO A 54 4.47 0.59 -5.19
C PRO A 54 4.06 0.91 -6.64
N GLY A 55 3.25 1.96 -6.80
CA GLY A 55 2.77 2.45 -8.09
C GLY A 55 1.84 1.53 -8.87
N ARG A 56 1.41 0.39 -8.30
CA ARG A 56 0.46 -0.52 -8.92
C ARG A 56 -0.94 -0.27 -8.38
N PRO A 57 -1.97 -0.19 -9.25
CA PRO A 57 -3.34 -0.01 -8.80
C PRO A 57 -3.82 -1.24 -8.03
N TYR A 58 -4.46 -1.00 -6.90
CA TYR A 58 -5.20 -1.96 -6.09
C TYR A 58 -6.66 -1.53 -6.05
N GLN A 59 -7.56 -2.44 -6.41
CA GLN A 59 -8.99 -2.16 -6.45
C GLN A 59 -9.67 -2.75 -5.21
N ALA A 60 -10.55 -1.97 -4.61
CA ALA A 60 -11.45 -2.39 -3.57
C ALA A 60 -12.87 -1.89 -3.90
N ASN A 61 -13.88 -2.62 -3.45
CA ASN A 61 -15.25 -2.12 -3.56
C ASN A 61 -15.37 -0.85 -2.71
N ALA A 62 -15.78 0.25 -3.32
CA ALA A 62 -16.14 1.45 -2.58
C ALA A 62 -17.53 1.21 -2.00
N LEU A 63 -17.58 0.56 -0.84
CA LEU A 63 -18.83 0.34 -0.14
C LEU A 63 -19.45 1.71 0.16
N ALA A 64 -20.65 1.95 -0.39
CA ALA A 64 -21.41 3.18 -0.22
C ALA A 64 -22.04 3.29 1.19
N THR A 65 -21.38 2.72 2.20
CA THR A 65 -21.88 2.55 3.57
C THR A 65 -21.18 3.47 4.58
N GLY A 66 -20.11 4.17 4.16
CA GLY A 66 -19.29 4.98 5.07
C GLY A 66 -18.20 4.18 5.79
N GLU A 67 -17.78 3.05 5.24
CA GLU A 67 -16.71 2.22 5.78
C GLU A 67 -15.30 2.79 5.53
N ASN A 68 -14.40 2.51 6.48
CA ASN A 68 -12.99 2.88 6.39
C ASN A 68 -12.23 1.84 5.55
N PHE A 69 -11.30 2.30 4.71
CA PHE A 69 -10.35 1.40 4.06
C PHE A 69 -9.18 1.11 5.00
N GLU A 70 -9.02 -0.14 5.41
CA GLU A 70 -7.89 -0.56 6.25
C GLU A 70 -6.68 -0.98 5.42
N PHE A 71 -5.52 -0.44 5.78
CA PHE A 71 -4.23 -0.82 5.22
C PHE A 71 -3.25 -1.15 6.34
N TYR A 72 -2.45 -2.18 6.11
CA TYR A 72 -1.44 -2.65 7.04
C TYR A 72 -0.06 -2.22 6.57
N VAL A 73 0.76 -1.75 7.50
CA VAL A 73 2.11 -1.29 7.20
C VAL A 73 3.09 -1.99 8.13
N ARG A 74 4.17 -2.52 7.57
CA ARG A 74 5.28 -3.09 8.35
C ARG A 74 6.62 -2.89 7.65
N LEU A 75 7.70 -2.94 8.42
CA LEU A 75 9.02 -3.13 7.85
C LEU A 75 9.21 -4.60 7.50
N ARG A 76 9.81 -4.87 6.34
CA ARG A 76 10.22 -6.19 5.90
C ARG A 76 11.65 -6.15 5.40
N GLU A 77 12.41 -7.19 5.68
CA GLU A 77 13.74 -7.37 5.11
C GLU A 77 13.64 -7.44 3.58
N SER A 78 14.45 -6.63 2.89
CA SER A 78 14.58 -6.68 1.43
C SER A 78 15.73 -7.59 0.99
N VAL A 79 16.83 -7.60 1.76
CA VAL A 79 17.99 -8.50 1.59
C VAL A 79 18.67 -8.77 2.95
N PRO A 80 19.57 -9.77 3.06
CA PRO A 80 20.28 -10.05 4.31
C PRO A 80 21.10 -8.88 4.88
N ASN A 81 21.34 -8.92 6.20
CA ASN A 81 22.16 -7.98 6.98
C ASN A 81 21.50 -6.62 7.22
N VAL A 82 20.31 -6.60 7.81
CA VAL A 82 19.56 -5.39 8.17
C VAL A 82 20.41 -4.39 8.97
N GLY A 83 20.45 -3.14 8.50
CA GLY A 83 21.06 -2.02 9.20
C GLY A 83 20.01 -1.14 9.86
N GLY A 84 20.20 -0.81 11.14
CA GLY A 84 19.31 0.08 11.88
C GLY A 84 19.45 1.54 11.48
N GLY A 85 18.40 2.32 11.72
CA GLY A 85 18.39 3.76 11.44
C GLY A 85 17.01 4.36 11.71
N ALA A 86 16.98 5.66 12.00
CA ALA A 86 15.72 6.40 12.01
C ALA A 86 15.26 6.67 10.57
N PHE A 87 13.95 6.70 10.33
CA PHE A 87 13.43 7.05 9.02
C PHE A 87 12.08 7.73 9.10
N VAL A 88 11.82 8.52 8.05
CA VAL A 88 10.50 9.01 7.71
C VAL A 88 10.31 8.74 6.22
N ARG A 89 9.23 8.05 5.86
CA ARG A 89 8.95 7.66 4.48
C ARG A 89 7.56 8.14 4.08
N PRO A 90 7.42 9.36 3.51
CA PRO A 90 6.14 9.78 2.96
C PRO A 90 5.73 8.86 1.81
N VAL A 91 4.44 8.50 1.75
CA VAL A 91 3.86 7.72 0.65
C VAL A 91 2.64 8.47 0.15
N THR A 92 2.69 8.92 -1.09
CA THR A 92 1.54 9.55 -1.75
C THR A 92 0.50 8.49 -2.07
N ILE A 93 -0.77 8.77 -1.80
CA ILE A 93 -1.87 7.86 -2.13
C ILE A 93 -2.76 8.57 -3.13
N ARG A 94 -2.94 7.95 -4.31
CA ARG A 94 -3.94 8.36 -5.29
C ARG A 94 -5.13 7.44 -5.18
N VAL A 95 -6.33 8.02 -5.16
CA VAL A 95 -7.60 7.30 -5.16
C VAL A 95 -8.40 7.76 -6.36
N ASP A 96 -8.76 6.83 -7.23
CA ASP A 96 -9.67 7.05 -8.36
C ASP A 96 -10.97 6.29 -8.08
N PHE A 97 -12.12 6.98 -8.17
CA PHE A 97 -13.45 6.36 -8.05
C PHE A 97 -13.98 6.07 -9.45
N LEU A 98 -14.33 4.81 -9.70
CA LEU A 98 -14.80 4.29 -10.99
C LEU A 98 -16.28 3.90 -10.93
#